data_AF-A0A7V8DSK9-F1
#
_entry.id   AF-A0A7V8DSK9-F1
#
_cell.length_a   1.000
_cell.length_b   1.000
_cell.length_c   1.000
_cell.angle_alpha   90.00
_cell.angle_beta   90.00
_cell.angle_gamma   90.00
#
_symmetry.space_group_name_H-M   'P 1'
#
loop_
_entity.id
_entity.type
_entity.pdbx_description
1 polymer ?
#
loop_
_entity_poly.entity_id
_entity_poly.type
_entity_poly.pdbx_seq_one_letter_code
_entity_poly.pdbx_strand_id
1 'polypeptide(L)'
;MINISKIFWTFVGLIMISLVYVWAGAFTRAGEFSNIYPRFDGVCQNVAGYLGAEDMAYDSRGDQLIVASLNRRAMAQGNGVRGALLRLRPDLDPSVPITPVDISNNAPTDLAPIALGIWQYGDYGVATLAVVNRKGSRSVIETYGVSQGELTHTATINHPPLDRISDVAPVSQQAFYVTNESDYKSGSMVSAIAQMFDKDNTGSIWYYDGSNYRKVATGLSFASSIAVSNDGTKVYATGIFSRNLRIYDRNLETGDLSLADEVFLGTGADNIFIDDEGRIFIAAHPKIYTFLIYVTFGSGTPPSQIIVIEPSPNDKGGKVDQVYLSAGSDGFDGATIGAKVKNRLFMGSPFEHSVRACTLPVVWRQSISHPASRLIDTERSENPEVLHDNK
;
A
#
# COMPACT_ATOMS: atom_id res chain seq x y z
N MET A 1 53.00 -14.97 24.91
CA MET A 1 52.41 -15.36 23.62
C MET A 1 50.95 -14.99 23.63
N ILE A 2 50.50 -14.13 22.71
CA ILE A 2 49.08 -13.82 22.55
C ILE A 2 48.37 -15.08 22.06
N ASN A 3 47.31 -15.51 22.74
CA ASN A 3 46.55 -16.69 22.34
C ASN A 3 45.62 -16.33 21.18
N ILE A 4 46.14 -16.47 19.96
CA ILE A 4 45.45 -16.14 18.70
C ILE A 4 44.09 -16.84 18.60
N SER A 5 43.97 -18.07 19.11
CA SER A 5 42.70 -18.81 19.15
C SER A 5 41.68 -18.12 20.06
N LYS A 6 42.07 -17.67 21.26
CA LYS A 6 41.18 -16.90 22.14
C LYS A 6 40.71 -15.60 21.49
N ILE A 7 41.61 -14.86 20.83
CA ILE A 7 41.24 -13.62 20.12
C ILE A 7 40.25 -13.90 18.98
N PHE A 8 40.51 -14.93 18.18
CA PHE A 8 39.63 -15.34 17.10
C PHE A 8 38.22 -15.67 17.60
N TRP A 9 38.09 -16.49 18.64
CA TRP A 9 36.78 -16.86 19.19
C TRP A 9 36.07 -15.68 19.85
N THR A 10 36.80 -14.77 20.51
CA THR A 10 36.22 -13.52 21.02
C THR A 10 35.66 -12.66 19.87
N PHE A 11 36.41 -12.52 18.78
CA PHE A 11 35.97 -11.75 17.61
C PHE A 11 34.73 -12.37 16.94
N VAL A 12 34.71 -13.69 16.77
CA VAL A 12 33.53 -14.43 16.28
C VAL A 12 32.34 -14.22 17.21
N GLY A 13 32.55 -14.29 18.52
CA GLY A 13 31.51 -14.03 19.52
C GLY A 13 30.91 -12.63 19.40
N LEU A 14 31.74 -11.60 19.24
CA LEU A 14 31.30 -10.21 19.06
C LEU A 14 30.50 -10.02 17.75
N ILE A 15 30.92 -10.67 16.66
CA ILE A 15 30.16 -10.66 15.40
C ILE A 15 28.79 -11.29 15.59
N MET A 16 28.71 -12.46 16.23
CA MET A 16 27.43 -13.14 16.45
C MET A 16 26.49 -12.30 17.33
N ILE A 17 27.00 -11.67 18.38
CA ILE A 17 26.21 -10.76 19.24
C ILE A 17 25.69 -9.57 18.41
N SER A 18 26.54 -8.97 17.59
CA SER A 18 26.14 -7.86 16.70
C SER A 18 25.05 -8.28 15.73
N LEU A 19 25.18 -9.45 15.09
CA LEU A 19 24.16 -9.99 14.18
C LEU A 19 22.83 -10.24 14.88
N VAL A 20 22.86 -10.82 16.09
CA VAL A 20 21.65 -11.03 16.90
C VAL A 20 21.00 -9.70 17.26
N TYR A 21 21.78 -8.69 17.65
CA TYR A 21 21.26 -7.36 17.97
C TYR A 21 20.61 -6.68 16.76
N VAL A 22 21.26 -6.71 15.60
CA VAL A 22 20.72 -6.15 14.36
C VAL A 22 19.43 -6.87 13.94
N TRP A 23 19.41 -8.19 14.01
CA TRP A 23 18.25 -9.02 13.71
C TRP A 23 17.08 -8.74 14.67
N ALA A 24 17.35 -8.74 15.98
CA ALA A 24 16.33 -8.48 17.00
C ALA A 24 15.74 -7.08 16.85
N GLY A 25 16.57 -6.08 16.55
CA GLY A 25 16.12 -4.72 16.28
C GLY A 25 15.23 -4.64 15.03
N ALA A 26 15.59 -5.34 13.96
CA ALA A 26 14.79 -5.37 12.73
C ALA A 26 13.42 -6.02 12.97
N PHE A 27 13.37 -7.20 13.61
CA PHE A 27 12.12 -7.91 13.93
C PHE A 27 11.22 -7.14 14.90
N THR A 28 11.83 -6.42 15.86
CA THR A 28 11.09 -5.54 16.78
C THR A 28 10.45 -4.37 16.02
N ARG A 29 11.21 -3.68 15.16
CA ARG A 29 10.66 -2.59 14.32
C ARG A 29 9.60 -3.07 13.33
N ALA A 30 9.73 -4.29 12.83
CA ALA A 30 8.75 -4.95 11.97
C ALA A 30 7.49 -5.43 12.71
N GLY A 31 7.47 -5.33 14.04
CA GLY A 31 6.33 -5.69 14.88
C GLY A 31 6.14 -7.19 15.10
N GLU A 32 7.12 -8.04 14.76
CA GLU A 32 6.95 -9.51 14.80
C GLU A 32 6.63 -10.06 16.19
N PHE A 33 7.16 -9.43 17.23
CA PHE A 33 6.95 -9.81 18.63
C PHE A 33 5.66 -9.22 19.23
N SER A 34 4.87 -8.49 18.44
CA SER A 34 3.64 -7.86 18.92
C SER A 34 2.54 -8.89 19.17
N ASN A 35 1.80 -8.68 20.25
CA ASN A 35 0.52 -9.36 20.48
C ASN A 35 -0.59 -8.61 19.74
N ILE A 36 -1.32 -9.34 18.90
CA ILE A 36 -2.46 -8.78 18.16
C ILE A 36 -3.73 -9.04 18.96
N TYR A 37 -4.42 -7.96 19.32
CA TYR A 37 -5.72 -8.03 19.98
C TYR A 37 -6.78 -7.59 18.96
N PRO A 38 -7.50 -8.53 18.33
CA PRO A 38 -8.49 -8.20 17.32
C PRO A 38 -9.52 -7.18 17.82
N ARG A 39 -9.86 -6.24 16.95
CA ARG A 39 -10.81 -5.15 17.21
C ARG A 39 -11.54 -4.79 15.93
N PHE A 40 -12.83 -5.12 15.91
CA PHE A 40 -13.78 -4.63 14.93
C PHE A 40 -15.19 -4.88 15.48
N ASP A 41 -15.98 -3.80 15.64
CA ASP A 41 -17.33 -3.90 16.20
C ASP A 41 -18.41 -4.00 15.10
N GLY A 42 -17.99 -4.06 13.83
CA GLY A 42 -18.88 -4.26 12.70
C GLY A 42 -19.09 -5.74 12.34
N VAL A 43 -19.78 -5.97 11.22
CA VAL A 43 -20.02 -7.32 10.69
C VAL A 43 -19.38 -7.43 9.32
N CYS A 44 -18.55 -8.46 9.11
CA CYS A 44 -17.89 -8.73 7.84
C CYS A 44 -18.37 -10.04 7.21
N GLN A 45 -18.38 -10.06 5.89
CA GLN A 45 -18.60 -11.26 5.08
C GLN A 45 -17.65 -11.24 3.88
N ASN A 46 -17.21 -12.42 3.44
CA ASN A 46 -16.35 -12.56 2.29
C ASN A 46 -17.20 -12.72 1.03
N VAL A 47 -16.96 -11.84 0.05
CA VAL A 47 -17.58 -11.89 -1.28
C VAL A 47 -16.64 -12.66 -2.20
N ALA A 48 -17.03 -13.89 -2.55
CA ALA A 48 -16.21 -14.78 -3.36
C ALA A 48 -16.04 -14.31 -4.81
N GLY A 49 -15.03 -14.88 -5.50
CA GLY A 49 -14.82 -14.70 -6.94
C GLY A 49 -13.76 -13.67 -7.31
N TYR A 50 -13.29 -12.88 -6.35
CA TYR A 50 -12.18 -11.95 -6.53
C TYR A 50 -10.87 -12.65 -6.15
N LEU A 51 -10.02 -12.95 -7.12
CA LEU A 51 -8.76 -13.67 -6.88
C LEU A 51 -7.63 -12.65 -6.71
N GLY A 52 -7.04 -12.58 -5.51
CA GLY A 52 -5.95 -11.64 -5.23
C GLY A 52 -6.36 -10.19 -5.49
N ALA A 53 -7.37 -9.72 -4.76
CA ALA A 53 -7.85 -8.34 -4.83
C ALA A 53 -6.86 -7.41 -4.10
N GLU A 54 -5.76 -7.05 -4.72
CA GLU A 54 -4.68 -6.32 -4.04
C GLU A 54 -5.03 -4.84 -3.80
N ASP A 55 -5.74 -4.23 -4.74
CA ASP A 55 -6.03 -2.80 -4.71
C ASP A 55 -7.39 -2.44 -5.31
N MET A 56 -7.92 -1.26 -4.93
CA MET A 56 -9.25 -0.80 -5.32
C MET A 56 -9.34 0.72 -5.46
N ALA A 57 -10.09 1.18 -6.45
CA ALA A 57 -10.49 2.58 -6.56
C ALA A 57 -12.00 2.70 -6.72
N TYR A 58 -12.54 3.83 -6.24
CA TYR A 58 -13.97 4.10 -6.28
C TYR A 58 -14.33 5.04 -7.43
N ASP A 59 -15.09 4.53 -8.40
CA ASP A 59 -15.75 5.34 -9.43
C ASP A 59 -17.10 5.82 -8.87
N SER A 60 -17.07 7.01 -8.28
CA SER A 60 -18.24 7.62 -7.63
C SER A 60 -19.38 7.92 -8.59
N ARG A 61 -19.08 8.10 -9.88
CA ARG A 61 -20.08 8.34 -10.93
C ARG A 61 -20.81 7.07 -11.35
N GLY A 62 -20.10 5.94 -11.36
CA GLY A 62 -20.67 4.61 -11.59
C GLY A 62 -21.24 3.93 -10.35
N ASP A 63 -21.05 4.53 -9.16
CA ASP A 63 -21.31 3.93 -7.83
C ASP A 63 -20.74 2.50 -7.75
N GLN A 64 -19.45 2.37 -8.04
CA GLN A 64 -18.75 1.09 -8.09
C GLN A 64 -17.30 1.20 -7.60
N LEU A 65 -16.82 0.12 -6.99
CA LEU A 65 -15.41 -0.13 -6.80
C LEU A 65 -14.88 -0.90 -8.03
N ILE A 66 -13.71 -0.50 -8.50
CA ILE A 66 -12.92 -1.20 -9.50
C ILE A 66 -11.82 -1.92 -8.73
N VAL A 67 -11.76 -3.24 -8.86
CA VAL A 67 -10.83 -4.10 -8.11
C VAL A 67 -9.76 -4.65 -9.06
N ALA A 68 -8.48 -4.42 -8.75
CA ALA A 68 -7.39 -5.13 -9.41
C ALA A 68 -7.34 -6.55 -8.88
N SER A 69 -7.67 -7.52 -9.74
CA SER A 69 -7.69 -8.93 -9.38
C SER A 69 -6.65 -9.69 -10.19
N LEU A 70 -5.77 -10.37 -9.47
CA LEU A 70 -4.76 -11.25 -10.06
C LEU A 70 -4.54 -12.51 -9.22
N ASN A 71 -4.72 -13.68 -9.83
CA ASN A 71 -4.33 -14.95 -9.20
C ASN A 71 -2.80 -15.13 -9.23
N ARG A 72 -2.12 -14.48 -8.28
CA ARG A 72 -0.65 -14.49 -8.14
C ARG A 72 -0.06 -15.89 -7.95
N ARG A 73 -0.76 -16.79 -7.25
CA ARG A 73 -0.30 -18.18 -7.05
C ARG A 73 -0.28 -18.96 -8.35
N ALA A 74 -1.37 -18.89 -9.13
CA ALA A 74 -1.43 -19.56 -10.41
C ALA A 74 -0.39 -18.98 -11.39
N MET A 75 -0.21 -17.65 -11.40
CA MET A 75 0.84 -17.02 -12.20
C MET A 75 2.25 -17.47 -11.80
N ALA A 76 2.56 -17.55 -10.49
CA ALA A 76 3.85 -18.03 -10.00
C ALA A 76 4.13 -19.50 -10.35
N GLN A 77 3.09 -20.30 -10.53
CA GLN A 77 3.19 -21.69 -11.00
C GLN A 77 3.36 -21.80 -12.53
N GLY A 78 3.42 -20.68 -13.26
CA GLY A 78 3.52 -20.67 -14.72
C GLY A 78 2.20 -20.98 -15.43
N ASN A 79 1.08 -21.01 -14.71
CA ASN A 79 -0.23 -21.08 -15.35
C ASN A 79 -0.47 -19.71 -16.00
N GLY A 80 -0.71 -19.67 -17.32
CA GLY A 80 -0.95 -18.45 -18.09
C GLY A 80 -2.26 -17.78 -17.69
N VAL A 81 -2.31 -17.15 -16.52
CA VAL A 81 -3.49 -16.50 -15.96
C VAL A 81 -3.42 -15.01 -16.28
N ARG A 82 -4.44 -14.55 -17.01
CA ARG A 82 -4.73 -13.13 -17.19
C ARG A 82 -5.49 -12.65 -15.94
N GLY A 83 -5.05 -11.53 -15.35
CA GLY A 83 -5.80 -10.80 -14.34
C GLY A 83 -7.01 -10.06 -14.92
N ALA A 84 -7.71 -9.32 -14.09
CA ALA A 84 -8.91 -8.60 -14.47
C ALA A 84 -9.10 -7.33 -13.64
N LEU A 85 -9.83 -6.37 -14.21
CA LEU A 85 -10.39 -5.25 -13.47
C LEU A 85 -11.86 -5.60 -13.21
N LEU A 86 -12.19 -5.93 -11.97
CA LEU A 86 -13.50 -6.46 -11.60
C LEU A 86 -14.36 -5.37 -10.97
N ARG A 87 -15.62 -5.29 -11.39
CA ARG A 87 -16.63 -4.43 -10.75
C ARG A 87 -17.05 -5.00 -9.40
N LEU A 88 -17.18 -4.14 -8.40
CA LEU A 88 -17.77 -4.45 -7.10
C LEU A 88 -18.76 -3.35 -6.72
N ARG A 89 -20.00 -3.74 -6.41
CA ARG A 89 -21.10 -2.82 -6.11
C ARG A 89 -21.15 -2.49 -4.62
N PRO A 90 -21.06 -1.22 -4.17
CA PRO A 90 -21.06 -0.87 -2.75
C PRO A 90 -22.36 -1.29 -2.03
N ASP A 91 -23.46 -1.33 -2.76
CA ASP A 91 -24.80 -1.72 -2.32
C ASP A 91 -25.05 -3.24 -2.33
N LEU A 92 -24.05 -4.06 -2.69
CA LEU A 92 -24.22 -5.52 -2.71
C LEU A 92 -24.60 -6.09 -1.35
N ASP A 93 -25.43 -7.12 -1.37
CA ASP A 93 -25.64 -8.04 -0.24
C ASP A 93 -24.56 -9.12 -0.29
N PRO A 94 -23.62 -9.16 0.67
CA PRO A 94 -22.51 -10.09 0.63
C PRO A 94 -22.93 -11.55 0.90
N SER A 95 -24.17 -11.78 1.33
CA SER A 95 -24.72 -13.13 1.52
C SER A 95 -25.25 -13.76 0.24
N VAL A 96 -25.44 -12.96 -0.82
CA VAL A 96 -25.91 -13.43 -2.12
C VAL A 96 -24.70 -13.79 -2.99
N PRO A 97 -24.60 -15.04 -3.50
CA PRO A 97 -23.55 -15.40 -4.44
C PRO A 97 -23.58 -14.50 -5.67
N ILE A 98 -22.45 -13.87 -5.99
CA ILE A 98 -22.28 -13.07 -7.20
C ILE A 98 -21.18 -13.66 -8.07
N THR A 99 -21.31 -13.46 -9.38
CA THR A 99 -20.19 -13.64 -10.31
C THR A 99 -19.60 -12.26 -10.57
N PRO A 100 -18.33 -11.99 -10.20
CA PRO A 100 -17.70 -10.73 -10.50
C PRO A 100 -17.71 -10.43 -12.00
N VAL A 101 -17.95 -9.17 -12.33
CA VAL A 101 -18.01 -8.71 -13.72
C VAL A 101 -16.66 -8.15 -14.11
N ASP A 102 -15.99 -8.77 -15.08
CA ASP A 102 -14.78 -8.22 -15.70
C ASP A 102 -15.16 -7.04 -16.60
N ILE A 103 -14.66 -5.86 -16.27
CA ILE A 103 -14.90 -4.60 -16.98
C ILE A 103 -13.64 -4.11 -17.72
N SER A 104 -12.61 -4.95 -17.84
CA SER A 104 -11.33 -4.63 -18.52
C SER A 104 -11.43 -4.66 -20.06
N ASN A 105 -12.45 -4.00 -20.64
CA ASN A 105 -12.69 -4.05 -22.08
C ASN A 105 -11.49 -3.53 -22.88
N ASN A 106 -11.12 -4.27 -23.94
CA ASN A 106 -9.95 -4.01 -24.79
C ASN A 106 -8.62 -3.92 -24.04
N ALA A 107 -8.53 -4.40 -22.79
CA ALA A 107 -7.27 -4.46 -22.08
C ALA A 107 -6.29 -5.45 -22.75
N PRO A 108 -4.98 -5.29 -22.53
CA PRO A 108 -3.97 -6.23 -23.03
C PRO A 108 -4.27 -7.69 -22.65
N THR A 109 -3.88 -8.62 -23.52
CA THR A 109 -4.10 -10.06 -23.32
C THR A 109 -3.32 -10.63 -22.14
N ASP A 110 -2.25 -9.94 -21.76
CA ASP A 110 -1.35 -10.24 -20.65
C ASP A 110 -1.52 -9.21 -19.51
N LEU A 111 -2.76 -8.78 -19.26
CA LEU A 111 -3.11 -7.95 -18.12
C LEU A 111 -2.83 -8.71 -16.81
N ALA A 112 -2.09 -8.07 -15.91
CA ALA A 112 -1.72 -8.52 -14.58
C ALA A 112 -1.74 -7.31 -13.64
N PRO A 113 -2.94 -6.82 -13.27
CA PRO A 113 -3.09 -5.57 -12.53
C PRO A 113 -2.72 -5.82 -11.06
N ILE A 114 -1.94 -4.90 -10.48
CA ILE A 114 -1.51 -4.99 -9.07
C ILE A 114 -1.91 -3.76 -8.25
N ALA A 115 -2.07 -2.60 -8.90
CA ALA A 115 -2.53 -1.38 -8.26
C ALA A 115 -3.28 -0.50 -9.26
N LEU A 116 -4.13 0.40 -8.77
CA LEU A 116 -4.91 1.29 -9.61
C LEU A 116 -5.32 2.59 -8.91
N GLY A 117 -5.29 3.68 -9.68
CA GLY A 117 -5.78 4.99 -9.25
C GLY A 117 -6.80 5.54 -10.25
N ILE A 118 -7.76 6.32 -9.76
CA ILE A 118 -8.76 6.99 -10.60
C ILE A 118 -8.69 8.51 -10.40
N TRP A 119 -8.67 9.24 -11.52
CA TRP A 119 -8.79 10.69 -11.54
C TRP A 119 -10.14 11.05 -12.14
N GLN A 120 -10.88 11.93 -11.47
CA GLN A 120 -12.22 12.35 -11.88
C GLN A 120 -12.28 13.87 -11.84
N TYR A 121 -12.62 14.51 -12.96
CA TYR A 121 -12.64 15.98 -13.05
C TYR A 121 -14.04 16.52 -13.27
N GLY A 122 -14.51 17.28 -12.27
CA GLY A 122 -15.81 17.94 -12.28
C GLY A 122 -16.98 16.99 -12.50
N ASP A 123 -18.17 17.58 -12.66
CA ASP A 123 -19.41 16.82 -12.88
C ASP A 123 -19.59 16.36 -14.35
N TYR A 124 -18.68 16.75 -15.24
CA TYR A 124 -18.82 16.61 -16.71
C TYR A 124 -18.39 15.25 -17.27
N GLY A 125 -18.11 14.26 -16.42
CA GLY A 125 -18.03 12.86 -16.85
C GLY A 125 -16.68 12.39 -17.40
N VAL A 126 -15.60 13.17 -17.32
CA VAL A 126 -14.26 12.68 -17.69
C VAL A 126 -13.55 12.08 -16.49
N ALA A 127 -13.15 10.82 -16.64
CA ALA A 127 -12.24 10.19 -15.70
C ALA A 127 -11.28 9.25 -16.41
N THR A 128 -10.11 9.17 -15.79
CA THR A 128 -9.02 8.32 -16.23
C THR A 128 -8.69 7.37 -15.10
N LEU A 129 -8.70 6.08 -15.42
CA LEU A 129 -8.13 5.05 -14.57
C LEU A 129 -6.71 4.78 -15.04
N ALA A 130 -5.76 4.79 -14.12
CA ALA A 130 -4.40 4.30 -14.36
C ALA A 130 -4.21 3.01 -13.57
N VAL A 131 -3.58 2.01 -14.19
CA VAL A 131 -3.39 0.68 -13.61
C VAL A 131 -1.93 0.28 -13.74
N VAL A 132 -1.32 -0.09 -12.63
CA VAL A 132 0.00 -0.73 -12.65
C VAL A 132 -0.18 -2.17 -13.13
N ASN A 133 0.41 -2.47 -14.28
CA ASN A 133 0.34 -3.77 -14.92
C ASN A 133 1.71 -4.44 -14.91
N ARG A 134 1.79 -5.61 -14.28
CA ARG A 134 3.06 -6.32 -14.09
C ARG A 134 3.42 -7.18 -15.31
N LYS A 135 4.56 -6.88 -15.93
CA LYS A 135 5.12 -7.60 -17.09
C LYS A 135 6.40 -8.34 -16.67
N GLY A 136 6.23 -9.49 -16.02
CA GLY A 136 7.34 -10.28 -15.47
C GLY A 136 8.06 -9.52 -14.36
N SER A 137 9.31 -9.11 -14.59
CA SER A 137 10.11 -8.33 -13.62
C SER A 137 9.97 -6.82 -13.78
N ARG A 138 9.13 -6.34 -14.70
CA ARG A 138 8.86 -4.93 -14.97
C ARG A 138 7.40 -4.59 -14.71
N SER A 139 7.11 -3.30 -14.63
CA SER A 139 5.75 -2.76 -14.59
C SER A 139 5.57 -1.72 -15.68
N VAL A 140 4.37 -1.67 -16.26
CA VAL A 140 3.92 -0.60 -17.17
C VAL A 140 2.64 0.02 -16.61
N ILE A 141 2.28 1.21 -17.07
CA ILE A 141 1.02 1.84 -16.70
C ILE A 141 0.03 1.67 -17.85
N GLU A 142 -1.10 1.03 -17.59
CA GLU A 142 -2.23 0.97 -18.52
C GLU A 142 -3.21 2.09 -18.15
N THR A 143 -3.65 2.85 -19.13
CA THR A 143 -4.65 3.90 -18.94
C THR A 143 -5.98 3.49 -19.56
N TYR A 144 -7.08 3.90 -18.92
CA TYR A 144 -8.42 3.66 -19.40
C TYR A 144 -9.26 4.93 -19.27
N GLY A 145 -10.10 5.19 -20.26
CA GLY A 145 -11.25 6.08 -20.09
C GLY A 145 -12.34 5.38 -19.30
N VAL A 146 -12.98 6.08 -18.35
CA VAL A 146 -14.08 5.57 -17.55
C VAL A 146 -15.38 6.27 -17.92
N SER A 147 -16.36 5.52 -18.44
CA SER A 147 -17.65 6.06 -18.87
C SER A 147 -18.79 5.09 -18.55
N GLN A 148 -19.85 5.58 -17.93
CA GLN A 148 -21.05 4.80 -17.57
C GLN A 148 -20.73 3.47 -16.84
N GLY A 149 -19.68 3.49 -16.02
CA GLY A 149 -19.22 2.34 -15.26
C GLY A 149 -18.37 1.32 -16.04
N GLU A 150 -18.13 1.55 -17.33
CA GLU A 150 -17.28 0.72 -18.19
C GLU A 150 -15.89 1.34 -18.37
N LEU A 151 -14.89 0.49 -18.60
CA LEU A 151 -13.52 0.91 -18.92
C LEU A 151 -13.24 0.71 -20.40
N THR A 152 -12.51 1.63 -20.99
CA THR A 152 -11.97 1.50 -22.35
C THR A 152 -10.49 1.75 -22.30
N HIS A 153 -9.66 0.75 -22.63
CA HIS A 153 -8.20 0.92 -22.69
C HIS A 153 -7.82 2.02 -23.69
N THR A 154 -6.96 2.94 -23.27
CA THR A 154 -6.54 4.09 -24.06
C THR A 154 -5.07 4.04 -24.45
N ALA A 155 -4.18 3.62 -23.54
CA ALA A 155 -2.76 3.55 -23.83
C ALA A 155 -2.00 2.64 -22.85
N THR A 156 -0.90 2.06 -23.34
CA THR A 156 0.15 1.43 -22.53
C THR A 156 1.35 2.37 -22.45
N ILE A 157 1.69 2.78 -21.25
CA ILE A 157 2.74 3.75 -20.96
C ILE A 157 3.92 3.01 -20.31
N ASN A 158 5.02 2.91 -21.05
CA ASN A 158 6.27 2.34 -20.55
C ASN A 158 7.02 3.37 -19.73
N HIS A 159 7.53 2.99 -18.56
CA HIS A 159 8.36 3.83 -17.71
C HIS A 159 9.80 3.26 -17.63
N PRO A 160 10.65 3.41 -18.66
CA PRO A 160 11.94 2.71 -18.76
C PRO A 160 12.88 2.81 -17.55
N PRO A 161 12.90 3.91 -16.78
CA PRO A 161 13.70 3.99 -15.56
C PRO A 161 13.26 3.05 -14.42
N LEU A 162 12.03 2.52 -14.43
CA LEU A 162 11.43 1.85 -13.28
C LEU A 162 11.01 0.41 -13.60
N ASP A 163 11.60 -0.54 -12.89
CA ASP A 163 11.20 -1.95 -12.96
C ASP A 163 10.25 -2.37 -11.82
N ARG A 164 10.09 -1.54 -10.77
CA ARG A 164 9.41 -1.90 -9.51
C ARG A 164 8.35 -0.87 -9.09
N ILE A 165 7.46 -0.54 -10.03
CA ILE A 165 6.31 0.31 -9.71
C ILE A 165 5.34 -0.47 -8.83
N SER A 166 4.98 0.10 -7.68
CA SER A 166 4.04 -0.50 -6.73
C SER A 166 2.63 0.06 -6.92
N ASP A 167 2.49 1.39 -7.06
CA ASP A 167 1.20 2.06 -7.14
C ASP A 167 1.23 3.29 -8.08
N VAL A 168 0.05 3.79 -8.47
CA VAL A 168 -0.16 4.91 -9.40
C VAL A 168 -1.32 5.83 -8.97
N ALA A 169 -1.09 7.14 -8.99
CA ALA A 169 -2.09 8.16 -8.72
C ALA A 169 -2.24 9.13 -9.90
N PRO A 170 -3.26 8.99 -10.76
CA PRO A 170 -3.52 9.95 -11.82
C PRO A 170 -4.00 11.29 -11.27
N VAL A 171 -3.55 12.38 -11.90
CA VAL A 171 -3.90 13.77 -11.56
C VAL A 171 -4.44 14.56 -12.74
N SER A 172 -4.43 13.97 -13.92
CA SER A 172 -5.10 14.46 -15.11
C SER A 172 -5.37 13.29 -16.07
N GLN A 173 -5.86 13.57 -17.27
CA GLN A 173 -6.01 12.57 -18.32
C GLN A 173 -4.67 11.95 -18.77
N GLN A 174 -3.56 12.64 -18.55
CA GLN A 174 -2.25 12.30 -19.14
C GLN A 174 -1.12 12.29 -18.11
N ALA A 175 -1.33 12.83 -16.92
CA ALA A 175 -0.31 12.95 -15.88
C ALA A 175 -0.68 12.13 -14.65
N PHE A 176 0.34 11.55 -14.01
CA PHE A 176 0.19 10.72 -12.83
C PHE A 176 1.49 10.67 -12.02
N TYR A 177 1.36 10.31 -10.75
CA TYR A 177 2.49 9.90 -9.92
C TYR A 177 2.55 8.37 -9.84
N VAL A 178 3.75 7.84 -9.60
CA VAL A 178 3.97 6.43 -9.26
C VAL A 178 4.93 6.30 -8.09
N THR A 179 4.75 5.26 -7.30
CA THR A 179 5.78 4.80 -6.35
C THR A 179 6.71 3.81 -7.04
N ASN A 180 8.00 3.92 -6.75
CA ASN A 180 8.98 2.89 -7.03
C ASN A 180 9.47 2.32 -5.70
N GLU A 181 9.29 1.01 -5.49
CA GLU A 181 9.60 0.34 -4.22
C GLU A 181 11.03 0.64 -3.75
N SER A 182 11.99 0.59 -4.70
CA SER A 182 13.43 0.59 -4.44
C SER A 182 14.22 0.76 -5.74
N ASP A 183 15.36 1.44 -5.66
CA ASP A 183 16.32 1.55 -6.77
C ASP A 183 17.15 0.25 -6.93
N TYR A 184 17.09 -0.70 -5.98
CA TYR A 184 17.74 -2.00 -6.13
C TYR A 184 17.00 -2.90 -7.12
N LYS A 185 17.77 -3.59 -7.96
CA LYS A 185 17.26 -4.60 -8.89
C LYS A 185 16.41 -5.64 -8.15
N SER A 186 15.20 -5.86 -8.64
CA SER A 186 14.27 -6.86 -8.12
C SER A 186 14.92 -8.25 -8.07
N GLY A 187 14.72 -8.98 -6.96
CA GLY A 187 15.29 -10.32 -6.74
C GLY A 187 16.81 -10.35 -6.48
N SER A 188 17.50 -9.21 -6.41
CA SER A 188 18.93 -9.19 -6.08
C SER A 188 19.20 -9.49 -4.61
N MET A 189 20.36 -10.10 -4.31
CA MET A 189 20.78 -10.39 -2.93
C MET A 189 20.91 -9.13 -2.08
N VAL A 190 21.36 -8.01 -2.66
CA VAL A 190 21.45 -6.72 -1.97
C VAL A 190 20.07 -6.21 -1.58
N SER A 191 19.09 -6.29 -2.50
CA SER A 191 17.69 -5.92 -2.21
C SER A 191 17.12 -6.78 -1.08
N ALA A 192 17.36 -8.09 -1.10
CA ALA A 192 16.88 -9.00 -0.06
C ALA A 192 17.48 -8.69 1.32
N ILE A 193 18.80 -8.45 1.39
CA ILE A 193 19.49 -8.08 2.64
C ILE A 193 18.99 -6.72 3.14
N ALA A 194 18.88 -5.72 2.24
CA ALA A 194 18.44 -4.38 2.63
C ALA A 194 17.01 -4.38 3.17
N GLN A 195 16.09 -5.14 2.57
CA GLN A 195 14.73 -5.32 3.09
C GLN A 195 14.71 -6.09 4.41
N MET A 196 15.47 -7.18 4.53
CA MET A 196 15.54 -7.97 5.76
C MET A 196 16.05 -7.18 6.97
N PHE A 197 16.84 -6.12 6.77
CA PHE A 197 17.38 -5.32 7.87
C PHE A 197 16.80 -3.90 7.96
N ASP A 198 15.80 -3.56 7.15
CA ASP A 198 15.23 -2.21 7.07
C ASP A 198 16.34 -1.15 6.81
N LYS A 199 17.08 -1.35 5.71
CA LYS A 199 18.24 -0.54 5.29
C LYS A 199 18.13 0.01 3.87
N ASP A 200 17.01 -0.22 3.19
CA ASP A 200 16.74 0.38 1.90
C ASP A 200 15.91 1.64 2.06
N ASN A 201 16.47 2.82 1.78
CA ASN A 201 15.72 4.09 1.78
C ASN A 201 15.65 4.70 0.37
N THR A 202 15.78 3.87 -0.68
CA THR A 202 15.82 4.31 -2.06
C THR A 202 14.44 4.38 -2.73
N GLY A 203 13.39 3.93 -2.01
CA GLY A 203 12.01 4.07 -2.46
C GLY A 203 11.69 5.53 -2.77
N SER A 204 11.04 5.74 -3.92
CA SER A 204 10.88 7.07 -4.50
C SER A 204 9.52 7.27 -5.14
N ILE A 205 9.14 8.54 -5.30
CA ILE A 205 7.97 8.95 -6.06
C ILE A 205 8.45 9.55 -7.37
N TRP A 206 7.82 9.14 -8.47
CA TRP A 206 8.05 9.70 -9.79
C TRP A 206 6.77 10.32 -10.32
N TYR A 207 6.94 11.33 -11.16
CA TYR A 207 5.84 12.00 -11.86
C TYR A 207 6.03 11.82 -13.35
N TYR A 208 4.93 11.54 -14.04
CA TYR A 208 4.81 11.59 -15.48
C TYR A 208 3.92 12.77 -15.86
N ASP A 209 4.43 13.64 -16.74
CA ASP A 209 3.73 14.85 -17.18
C ASP A 209 2.89 14.66 -18.46
N GLY A 210 2.79 13.43 -18.97
CA GLY A 210 2.22 13.11 -20.29
C GLY A 210 3.27 12.89 -21.36
N SER A 211 4.55 13.20 -21.09
CA SER A 211 5.66 13.06 -22.03
C SER A 211 6.92 12.49 -21.38
N ASN A 212 7.30 13.00 -20.20
CA ASN A 212 8.55 12.72 -19.51
C ASN A 212 8.34 12.25 -18.09
N TYR A 213 9.35 11.57 -17.56
CA TYR A 213 9.38 11.07 -16.19
C TYR A 213 10.42 11.85 -15.37
N ARG A 214 10.07 12.18 -14.13
CA ARG A 214 11.06 12.66 -13.14
C ARG A 214 10.82 12.13 -11.75
N LYS A 215 11.90 11.86 -11.03
CA LYS A 215 11.88 11.56 -9.59
C LYS A 215 11.59 12.86 -8.83
N VAL A 216 10.53 12.88 -8.01
CA VAL A 216 10.07 14.07 -7.26
C VAL A 216 10.22 13.93 -5.75
N ALA A 217 10.34 12.72 -5.24
CA ALA A 217 10.63 12.46 -3.83
C ALA A 217 11.41 11.15 -3.67
N THR A 218 12.11 11.01 -2.55
CA THR A 218 12.90 9.82 -2.20
C THR A 218 12.90 9.62 -0.68
N GLY A 219 13.57 8.57 -0.21
CA GLY A 219 13.77 8.32 1.22
C GLY A 219 12.68 7.46 1.86
N LEU A 220 11.81 6.82 1.07
CA LEU A 220 10.87 5.82 1.55
C LEU A 220 11.57 4.45 1.59
N SER A 221 11.31 3.68 2.63
CA SER A 221 11.76 2.29 2.79
C SER A 221 10.65 1.38 2.32
N PHE A 222 10.83 0.84 1.11
CA PHE A 222 9.81 0.13 0.34
C PHE A 222 8.58 1.02 0.08
N ALA A 223 8.72 1.96 -0.87
CA ALA A 223 7.60 2.84 -1.25
C ALA A 223 6.44 2.01 -1.80
N SER A 224 5.33 1.94 -1.07
CA SER A 224 4.17 1.11 -1.43
C SER A 224 3.16 1.94 -2.21
N SER A 225 2.41 2.80 -1.54
CA SER A 225 1.24 3.43 -2.15
C SER A 225 1.37 4.91 -2.35
N ILE A 226 0.58 5.44 -3.29
CA ILE A 226 0.45 6.86 -3.55
C ILE A 226 -1.01 7.23 -3.83
N ALA A 227 -1.47 8.32 -3.21
CA ALA A 227 -2.79 8.88 -3.45
C ALA A 227 -2.73 10.41 -3.51
N VAL A 228 -3.76 11.01 -4.07
CA VAL A 228 -3.90 12.46 -4.20
C VAL A 228 -5.15 12.88 -3.41
N SER A 229 -5.06 14.00 -2.70
CA SER A 229 -6.22 14.55 -1.98
C SER A 229 -7.36 14.91 -2.93
N ASN A 230 -8.60 14.94 -2.43
CA ASN A 230 -9.78 15.22 -3.26
C ASN A 230 -9.73 16.58 -3.97
N ASP A 231 -9.04 17.56 -3.39
CA ASP A 231 -8.83 18.89 -3.98
C ASP A 231 -7.60 18.96 -4.92
N GLY A 232 -6.83 17.87 -5.02
CA GLY A 232 -5.64 17.76 -5.87
C GLY A 232 -4.39 18.48 -5.34
N THR A 233 -4.43 19.08 -4.14
CA THR A 233 -3.36 19.93 -3.61
C THR A 233 -2.29 19.18 -2.82
N LYS A 234 -2.58 17.96 -2.38
CA LYS A 234 -1.66 17.11 -1.61
C LYS A 234 -1.43 15.77 -2.29
N VAL A 235 -0.24 15.23 -2.09
CA VAL A 235 0.10 13.84 -2.41
C VAL A 235 0.45 13.11 -1.12
N TYR A 236 -0.12 11.93 -0.96
CA TYR A 236 0.08 11.02 0.15
C TYR A 236 0.88 9.83 -0.32
N ALA A 237 1.89 9.41 0.44
CA ALA A 237 2.64 8.19 0.13
C ALA A 237 2.99 7.40 1.39
N THR A 238 2.99 6.07 1.27
CA THR A 238 3.38 5.15 2.34
C THR A 238 4.68 4.42 1.99
N GLY A 239 5.39 4.01 3.04
CA GLY A 239 6.45 3.02 2.92
C GLY A 239 6.26 1.91 3.95
N ILE A 240 6.27 0.65 3.50
CA ILE A 240 6.01 -0.50 4.39
C ILE A 240 7.03 -0.52 5.53
N PHE A 241 8.32 -0.44 5.20
CA PHE A 241 9.36 -0.46 6.22
C PHE A 241 9.58 0.92 6.85
N SER A 242 9.18 2.01 6.19
CA SER A 242 9.15 3.35 6.81
C SER A 242 8.11 3.45 7.93
N ARG A 243 7.03 2.67 7.85
CA ARG A 243 5.92 2.64 8.82
C ARG A 243 5.30 4.02 9.04
N ASN A 244 5.21 4.80 7.97
CA ASN A 244 4.74 6.18 8.02
C ASN A 244 3.85 6.50 6.81
N LEU A 245 3.09 7.58 6.97
CA LEU A 245 2.47 8.33 5.89
C LEU A 245 3.30 9.60 5.68
N ARG A 246 3.73 9.88 4.45
CA ARG A 246 4.29 11.17 4.06
C ARG A 246 3.25 11.99 3.32
N ILE A 247 3.18 13.26 3.68
CA ILE A 247 2.26 14.24 3.11
C ILE A 247 3.09 15.29 2.39
N TYR A 248 2.80 15.49 1.11
CA TYR A 248 3.48 16.44 0.26
C TYR A 248 2.52 17.52 -0.22
N ASP A 249 2.99 18.77 -0.22
CA ASP A 249 2.37 19.83 -1.01
C ASP A 249 2.68 19.60 -2.48
N ARG A 250 1.65 19.70 -3.32
CA ARG A 250 1.76 19.54 -4.77
C ARG A 250 1.81 20.90 -5.45
N ASN A 251 2.85 21.14 -6.23
CA ASN A 251 2.82 22.22 -7.22
C ASN A 251 1.89 21.79 -8.38
N LEU A 252 0.75 22.47 -8.53
CA LEU A 252 -0.25 22.10 -9.55
C LEU A 252 0.22 22.33 -10.98
N GLU A 253 1.15 23.26 -11.21
CA GLU A 253 1.68 23.59 -12.54
C GLU A 253 2.76 22.62 -12.97
N THR A 254 3.73 22.36 -12.08
CA THR A 254 4.89 21.53 -12.42
C THR A 254 4.63 20.07 -12.11
N GLY A 255 3.89 19.77 -11.04
CA GLY A 255 3.80 18.44 -10.44
C GLY A 255 4.92 18.13 -9.45
N ASP A 256 5.74 19.11 -9.04
CA ASP A 256 6.76 18.90 -8.00
C ASP A 256 6.12 18.70 -6.63
N LEU A 257 6.84 18.01 -5.74
CA LEU A 257 6.40 17.70 -4.39
C LEU A 257 7.35 18.32 -3.37
N SER A 258 6.80 18.97 -2.35
CA SER A 258 7.55 19.38 -1.15
C SER A 258 6.98 18.70 0.08
N LEU A 259 7.84 18.06 0.87
CA LEU A 259 7.42 17.34 2.08
C LEU A 259 6.83 18.34 3.09
N ALA A 260 5.54 18.19 3.38
CA ALA A 260 4.81 19.02 4.32
C ALA A 260 4.77 18.41 5.72
N ASP A 261 4.60 17.09 5.80
CA ASP A 261 4.53 16.36 7.07
C ASP A 261 4.86 14.86 6.95
N GLU A 262 5.17 14.24 8.08
CA GLU A 262 5.37 12.80 8.21
C GLU A 262 4.67 12.25 9.46
N VAL A 263 3.73 11.33 9.27
CA VAL A 263 2.97 10.69 10.35
C VAL A 263 3.49 9.29 10.58
N PHE A 264 4.07 9.05 11.75
CA PHE A 264 4.50 7.71 12.13
C PHE A 264 3.28 6.85 12.51
N LEU A 265 3.14 5.69 11.87
CA LEU A 265 2.03 4.76 12.06
C LEU A 265 2.42 3.56 12.91
N GLY A 266 3.71 3.22 12.97
CA GLY A 266 4.23 2.13 13.77
C GLY A 266 3.81 0.73 13.29
N THR A 267 3.35 0.62 12.05
CA THR A 267 2.93 -0.61 11.36
C THR A 267 3.35 -0.52 9.89
N GLY A 268 3.45 -1.64 9.19
CA GLY A 268 3.84 -1.64 7.78
C GLY A 268 2.75 -1.07 6.88
N ALA A 269 2.82 0.22 6.56
CA ALA A 269 1.78 0.93 5.81
C ALA A 269 1.81 0.57 4.31
N ASP A 270 0.66 0.15 3.79
CA ASP A 270 0.46 -0.33 2.41
C ASP A 270 -0.48 0.60 1.64
N ASN A 271 -1.53 0.11 0.96
CA ASN A 271 -2.36 0.94 0.08
C ASN A 271 -3.21 1.97 0.81
N ILE A 272 -3.28 3.16 0.20
CA ILE A 272 -4.07 4.30 0.62
C ILE A 272 -5.39 4.34 -0.15
N PHE A 273 -6.49 4.57 0.57
CA PHE A 273 -7.77 4.95 0.00
C PHE A 273 -8.22 6.28 0.60
N ILE A 274 -8.63 7.24 -0.25
CA ILE A 274 -9.18 8.52 0.19
C ILE A 274 -10.70 8.47 0.04
N ASP A 275 -11.43 8.72 1.13
CA ASP A 275 -12.90 8.76 1.07
C ASP A 275 -13.45 10.13 0.64
N ASP A 276 -14.78 10.21 0.51
CA ASP A 276 -15.49 11.40 0.06
C ASP A 276 -15.34 12.60 1.01
N GLU A 277 -15.03 12.35 2.29
CA GLU A 277 -14.74 13.38 3.29
C GLU A 277 -13.24 13.69 3.42
N GLY A 278 -12.39 13.11 2.55
CA GLY A 278 -10.94 13.37 2.52
C GLY A 278 -10.15 12.62 3.60
N ARG A 279 -10.76 11.66 4.29
CA ARG A 279 -10.06 10.82 5.28
C ARG A 279 -9.21 9.78 4.57
N ILE A 280 -8.05 9.51 5.15
CA ILE A 280 -7.03 8.63 4.59
C ILE A 280 -7.14 7.27 5.27
N PHE A 281 -7.66 6.28 4.56
CA PHE A 281 -7.68 4.89 5.00
C PHE A 281 -6.42 4.19 4.49
N ILE A 282 -5.73 3.49 5.38
CA ILE A 282 -4.47 2.82 5.06
C ILE A 282 -4.58 1.38 5.53
N ALA A 283 -4.45 0.44 4.61
CA ALA A 283 -4.22 -0.94 5.00
C ALA A 283 -2.77 -1.11 5.47
N ALA A 284 -2.56 -1.97 6.46
CA ALA A 284 -1.25 -2.10 7.08
C ALA A 284 -0.96 -3.49 7.62
N HIS A 285 0.33 -3.72 7.86
CA HIS A 285 0.93 -4.99 8.27
C HIS A 285 1.61 -4.84 9.63
N PRO A 286 0.90 -5.16 10.75
CA PRO A 286 1.47 -5.13 12.10
C PRO A 286 2.66 -6.06 12.32
N LYS A 287 2.82 -7.07 11.43
CA LYS A 287 3.91 -8.03 11.41
C LYS A 287 4.46 -8.14 9.98
N ILE A 288 5.38 -7.23 9.64
CA ILE A 288 5.86 -7.03 8.25
C ILE A 288 6.51 -8.30 7.69
N TYR A 289 7.34 -9.01 8.44
CA TYR A 289 7.98 -10.25 7.98
C TYR A 289 7.00 -11.42 7.92
N THR A 290 6.02 -11.49 8.83
CA THR A 290 4.93 -12.47 8.70
C THR A 290 4.16 -12.24 7.39
N PHE A 291 3.86 -10.99 7.03
CA PHE A 291 3.27 -10.65 5.74
C PHE A 291 4.21 -10.96 4.56
N LEU A 292 5.51 -10.66 4.67
CA LEU A 292 6.49 -10.96 3.62
C LEU A 292 6.57 -12.47 3.32
N ILE A 293 6.52 -13.31 4.36
CA ILE A 293 6.46 -14.77 4.23
C ILE A 293 5.17 -15.19 3.50
N TYR A 294 4.03 -14.61 3.86
CA TYR A 294 2.76 -14.86 3.19
C TYR A 294 2.81 -14.52 1.71
N VAL A 295 3.35 -13.37 1.32
CA VAL A 295 3.43 -12.99 -0.09
C VAL A 295 4.47 -13.76 -0.89
N THR A 296 5.54 -14.21 -0.24
CA THR A 296 6.64 -14.93 -0.92
C THR A 296 6.36 -16.42 -1.05
N PHE A 297 5.85 -17.04 0.00
CA PHE A 297 5.70 -18.50 0.10
C PHE A 297 4.24 -18.95 0.15
N GLY A 298 3.30 -18.02 0.27
CA GLY A 298 1.88 -18.35 0.36
C GLY A 298 1.53 -19.11 1.64
N SER A 299 2.33 -18.95 2.70
CA SER A 299 2.20 -19.61 4.00
C SER A 299 2.15 -18.59 5.13
N GLY A 300 1.63 -19.00 6.29
CA GLY A 300 1.37 -18.10 7.42
C GLY A 300 0.01 -17.41 7.33
N THR A 301 -0.32 -16.69 8.39
CA THR A 301 -1.62 -16.03 8.59
C THR A 301 -1.38 -14.59 9.06
N PRO A 302 -0.96 -13.70 8.15
CA PRO A 302 -0.65 -12.32 8.54
C PRO A 302 -1.87 -11.58 9.07
N PRO A 303 -1.69 -10.74 10.12
CA PRO A 303 -2.73 -9.83 10.58
C PRO A 303 -3.22 -8.92 9.45
N SER A 304 -4.49 -8.51 9.52
CA SER A 304 -5.07 -7.50 8.66
C SER A 304 -5.41 -6.27 9.50
N GLN A 305 -4.95 -5.09 9.10
CA GLN A 305 -5.20 -3.84 9.82
C GLN A 305 -5.63 -2.73 8.86
N ILE A 306 -6.68 -1.98 9.25
CA ILE A 306 -7.06 -0.73 8.57
C ILE A 306 -6.96 0.43 9.57
N ILE A 307 -6.16 1.42 9.21
CA ILE A 307 -5.93 2.66 9.92
C ILE A 307 -6.68 3.78 9.21
N VAL A 308 -7.16 4.77 9.96
CA VAL A 308 -7.69 6.00 9.39
C VAL A 308 -6.98 7.21 9.97
N ILE A 309 -6.72 8.19 9.10
CA ILE A 309 -6.16 9.50 9.47
C ILE A 309 -7.09 10.56 8.94
N GLU A 310 -7.51 11.47 9.80
CA GLU A 310 -8.23 12.67 9.38
C GLU A 310 -7.22 13.78 9.10
N PRO A 311 -7.24 14.43 7.92
CA PRO A 311 -6.43 15.62 7.72
C PRO A 311 -6.76 16.69 8.76
N SER A 312 -5.74 17.27 9.39
CA SER A 312 -5.91 18.40 10.30
C SER A 312 -6.26 19.68 9.53
N PRO A 313 -6.97 20.66 10.12
CA PRO A 313 -7.22 21.97 9.48
C PRO A 313 -5.97 22.73 9.02
N ASN A 314 -4.78 22.34 9.47
CA ASN A 314 -3.49 22.92 9.06
C ASN A 314 -2.80 22.12 7.94
N ASP A 315 -3.52 21.23 7.25
CA ASP A 315 -3.01 20.32 6.21
C ASP A 315 -1.86 19.39 6.65
N LYS A 316 -1.71 19.23 7.95
CA LYS A 316 -0.78 18.28 8.58
C LYS A 316 -1.51 17.00 8.93
N GLY A 317 -0.75 15.93 9.15
CA GLY A 317 -1.26 14.67 9.65
C GLY A 317 -2.08 14.89 10.91
N GLY A 318 -3.31 14.36 10.92
CA GLY A 318 -4.17 14.45 12.08
C GLY A 318 -4.16 13.17 12.91
N LYS A 319 -5.26 12.99 13.64
CA LYS A 319 -5.40 11.88 14.58
C LYS A 319 -5.40 10.54 13.85
N VAL A 320 -4.51 9.65 14.28
CA VAL A 320 -4.43 8.27 13.80
C VAL A 320 -5.38 7.42 14.65
N ASP A 321 -6.42 6.87 14.04
CA ASP A 321 -7.36 5.93 14.65
C ASP A 321 -7.28 4.57 13.95
N GLN A 322 -7.80 3.53 14.60
CA GLN A 322 -7.93 2.20 14.00
C GLN A 322 -9.39 1.91 13.68
N VAL A 323 -9.62 1.34 12.49
CA VAL A 323 -10.95 0.92 12.02
C VAL A 323 -11.12 -0.58 12.17
N TYR A 324 -10.09 -1.35 11.79
CA TYR A 324 -10.14 -2.81 11.76
C TYR A 324 -8.79 -3.39 12.20
N LEU A 325 -8.83 -4.46 12.98
CA LEU A 325 -7.67 -5.30 13.27
C LEU A 325 -8.11 -6.76 13.46
N SER A 326 -7.51 -7.68 12.70
CA SER A 326 -7.58 -9.12 12.95
C SER A 326 -6.18 -9.68 13.18
N ALA A 327 -6.10 -10.81 13.88
CA ALA A 327 -4.85 -11.57 14.05
C ALA A 327 -4.56 -12.51 12.88
N GLY A 328 -5.40 -12.50 11.83
CA GLY A 328 -5.46 -13.49 10.77
C GLY A 328 -6.19 -14.78 11.18
N SER A 329 -6.17 -15.78 10.29
CA SER A 329 -6.83 -17.10 10.42
C SER A 329 -8.37 -17.06 10.48
N ASP A 330 -8.98 -15.93 10.16
CA ASP A 330 -10.44 -15.73 10.14
C ASP A 330 -11.03 -15.89 8.73
N GLY A 331 -10.25 -16.45 7.79
CA GLY A 331 -10.61 -16.61 6.39
C GLY A 331 -10.36 -15.37 5.52
N PHE A 332 -9.56 -14.41 5.99
CA PHE A 332 -9.03 -13.31 5.17
C PHE A 332 -7.78 -12.71 5.82
N ASP A 333 -6.62 -13.00 5.24
CA ASP A 333 -5.33 -12.61 5.81
C ASP A 333 -4.62 -11.55 4.95
N GLY A 334 -3.85 -10.69 5.63
CA GLY A 334 -2.95 -9.73 4.98
C GLY A 334 -3.67 -8.73 4.08
N ALA A 335 -4.64 -7.99 4.62
CA ALA A 335 -5.31 -6.91 3.90
C ALA A 335 -4.31 -5.88 3.39
N THR A 336 -4.40 -5.52 2.09
CA THR A 336 -3.52 -4.55 1.43
C THR A 336 -4.22 -3.27 1.01
N ILE A 337 -5.56 -3.25 1.01
CA ILE A 337 -6.39 -2.07 0.76
C ILE A 337 -7.62 -2.09 1.66
N GLY A 338 -8.09 -0.91 2.08
CA GLY A 338 -9.33 -0.73 2.85
C GLY A 338 -10.15 0.43 2.30
N ALA A 339 -11.05 0.16 1.36
CA ALA A 339 -11.90 1.16 0.73
C ALA A 339 -13.18 1.40 1.54
N LYS A 340 -13.27 2.55 2.23
CA LYS A 340 -14.52 3.01 2.85
C LYS A 340 -15.39 3.66 1.79
N VAL A 341 -16.58 3.12 1.56
CA VAL A 341 -17.61 3.72 0.71
C VAL A 341 -18.91 3.74 1.49
N LYS A 342 -19.47 4.94 1.70
CA LYS A 342 -20.68 5.12 2.52
C LYS A 342 -20.46 4.49 3.92
N ASN A 343 -21.36 3.62 4.38
CA ASN A 343 -21.23 2.90 5.67
C ASN A 343 -20.55 1.53 5.54
N ARG A 344 -19.87 1.26 4.43
CA ARG A 344 -19.23 -0.01 4.14
C ARG A 344 -17.71 0.14 4.09
N LEU A 345 -17.01 -0.90 4.51
CA LEU A 345 -15.56 -1.05 4.33
C LEU A 345 -15.31 -2.29 3.48
N PHE A 346 -14.59 -2.14 2.38
CA PHE A 346 -14.19 -3.23 1.51
C PHE A 346 -12.68 -3.43 1.62
N MET A 347 -12.26 -4.64 1.98
CA MET A 347 -10.86 -4.98 2.12
C MET A 347 -10.44 -5.97 1.04
N GLY A 348 -9.26 -5.73 0.49
CA GLY A 348 -8.60 -6.59 -0.49
C GLY A 348 -7.33 -7.24 0.08
N SER A 349 -6.95 -8.39 -0.46
CA SER A 349 -5.70 -9.10 -0.14
C SER A 349 -5.14 -9.77 -1.40
N PRO A 350 -3.80 -9.83 -1.58
CA PRO A 350 -3.15 -10.33 -2.79
C PRO A 350 -3.31 -11.84 -3.03
N PHE A 351 -3.77 -12.61 -2.04
CA PHE A 351 -3.85 -14.07 -2.14
C PHE A 351 -5.20 -14.67 -1.71
N GLU A 352 -6.11 -13.86 -1.19
CA GLU A 352 -7.46 -14.31 -0.88
C GLU A 352 -8.28 -14.52 -2.16
N HIS A 353 -9.26 -15.42 -2.08
CA HIS A 353 -10.21 -15.69 -3.17
C HIS A 353 -11.53 -14.92 -2.99
N SER A 354 -11.46 -13.79 -2.27
CA SER A 354 -12.60 -12.94 -1.96
C SER A 354 -12.18 -11.49 -1.74
N VAL A 355 -13.16 -10.59 -1.80
CA VAL A 355 -13.10 -9.28 -1.14
C VAL A 355 -13.85 -9.39 0.19
N ARG A 356 -13.30 -8.87 1.28
CA ARG A 356 -14.03 -8.82 2.55
C ARG A 356 -14.85 -7.54 2.62
N ALA A 357 -16.18 -7.69 2.67
CA ALA A 357 -17.12 -6.58 2.78
C ALA A 357 -17.66 -6.49 4.20
N CYS A 358 -17.52 -5.33 4.83
CA CYS A 358 -17.95 -5.09 6.19
C CYS A 358 -18.97 -3.96 6.26
N THR A 359 -19.96 -4.11 7.14
CA THR A 359 -20.83 -3.01 7.57
C THR A 359 -20.19 -2.36 8.79
N LEU A 360 -19.91 -1.07 8.68
CA LEU A 360 -19.34 -0.30 9.77
C LEU A 360 -20.41 -0.02 10.84
N PRO A 361 -20.07 -0.13 12.14
CA PRO A 361 -20.95 0.31 13.21
C PRO A 361 -21.09 1.85 13.21
N VAL A 362 -22.03 2.40 13.99
CA VAL A 362 -22.21 3.86 14.12
C VAL A 362 -20.93 4.55 14.57
N VAL A 363 -20.22 3.94 15.54
CA VAL A 363 -18.88 4.35 15.97
C VAL A 363 -17.89 3.31 15.48
N TRP A 364 -17.27 3.59 14.33
CA TRP A 364 -16.35 2.67 13.66
C TRP A 364 -14.88 3.03 13.80
N ARG A 365 -14.59 4.12 14.52
CA ARG A 365 -13.24 4.58 14.82
C ARG A 365 -12.94 4.36 16.29
N GLN A 366 -11.82 3.73 16.57
CA GLN A 366 -11.35 3.54 17.92
C GLN A 366 -10.04 4.30 18.11
N SER A 367 -10.06 5.28 19.03
CA SER A 367 -8.88 6.06 19.43
C SER A 367 -8.01 5.38 20.47
N ILE A 368 -8.37 4.15 20.85
CA ILE A 368 -7.58 3.40 21.82
C ILE A 368 -6.25 3.12 21.16
N SER A 369 -5.24 3.81 21.68
CA SER A 369 -3.82 3.49 21.64
C SER A 369 -3.55 2.27 20.76
N HIS A 370 -3.20 2.52 19.50
CA HIS A 370 -2.70 1.56 18.53
C HIS A 370 -1.87 0.47 19.24
N PRO A 371 -1.87 -0.81 18.81
CA PRO A 371 -0.87 -1.76 19.30
C PRO A 371 0.55 -1.14 19.27
N ALA A 372 0.85 -0.31 18.26
CA ALA A 372 2.08 0.47 18.16
C ALA A 372 2.32 1.47 19.30
N SER A 373 1.31 2.16 19.83
CA SER A 373 1.50 3.04 20.99
C SER A 373 1.83 2.28 22.28
N ARG A 374 1.59 0.96 22.34
CA ARG A 374 2.16 0.09 23.39
C ARG A 374 3.52 -0.51 23.04
N LEU A 375 3.96 -0.40 21.78
CA LEU A 375 5.23 -0.96 21.28
C LEU A 375 6.35 0.09 21.13
N ILE A 376 6.03 1.39 21.20
CA ILE A 376 6.99 2.47 20.91
C ILE A 376 7.57 3.12 22.19
N ASP A 377 7.01 2.91 23.38
CA ASP A 377 7.42 3.71 24.54
C ASP A 377 8.20 2.95 25.62
N THR A 378 9.49 2.75 25.36
CA THR A 378 10.53 2.86 26.40
C THR A 378 11.81 3.58 25.95
N GLU A 379 12.04 3.85 24.65
CA GLU A 379 13.32 4.43 24.19
C GLU A 379 13.23 5.71 23.37
N ARG A 380 12.03 6.24 23.06
CA ARG A 380 11.94 7.56 22.42
C ARG A 380 11.75 8.65 23.47
N SER A 381 12.80 8.86 24.27
CA SER A 381 13.00 10.14 24.93
C SER A 381 13.02 11.25 23.88
N GLU A 382 12.22 12.27 24.12
CA GLU A 382 12.17 13.52 23.37
C GLU A 382 13.58 14.07 23.12
N ASN A 383 13.92 14.34 21.86
CA ASN A 383 14.89 15.39 21.57
C ASN A 383 14.52 16.09 20.25
N PRO A 384 13.81 17.23 20.29
CA PRO A 384 13.37 17.96 19.11
C PRO A 384 14.42 18.94 18.54
N GLU A 385 15.72 18.76 18.83
CA GLU A 385 16.77 19.68 18.35
C GLU A 385 17.90 18.95 17.61
N VAL A 386 17.71 18.50 16.36
CA VAL A 386 18.80 18.45 15.36
C VAL A 386 18.22 18.49 13.93
N LEU A 387 17.60 19.60 13.52
CA LEU A 387 17.44 19.95 12.10
C LEU A 387 17.48 21.46 11.90
N HIS A 388 18.48 22.12 12.49
CA HIS A 388 18.98 23.41 12.00
C HIS A 388 20.47 23.47 12.32
N ASP A 389 21.31 23.19 11.31
CA ASP A 389 22.58 23.89 11.00
C ASP A 389 23.48 23.01 10.13
N ASN A 390 23.55 23.32 8.83
CA ASN A 390 24.70 24.01 8.24
C ASN A 390 24.70 23.90 6.71
N LYS A 391 24.77 25.09 6.09
CA LYS A 391 25.49 25.50 4.86
C LYS A 391 25.57 24.55 3.67
#